data_AF-A0A4Y2LGW6-F1
#
_entry.id   AF-A0A4Y2LGW6-F1
#
_cell.length_a   1.000
_cell.length_b   1.000
_cell.length_c   1.000
_cell.angle_alpha   90.00
_cell.angle_beta   90.00
_cell.angle_gamma   90.00
#
_symmetry.space_group_name_H-M   'P 1'
#
loop_
_entity.id
_entity.type
_entity.pdbx_description
1 polymer ?
#
loop_
_entity_poly.entity_id
_entity_poly.type
_entity_poly.pdbx_seq_one_letter_code
_entity_poly.pdbx_strand_id
1 'polypeptide(L)'
;MALVETPGKEPRPCLEYRNLKKITKTKFYPLPNIEERIETVSSAKYITILDLSKGYWQIPMSKNAQELSAFVYFGTYIPLRMPFGLKNAPYEFSRILAQLLEDFSVPYLDDIAVFSVMFQEHIKHLEYNRRV
;
A
#
# COMPACT_ATOMS: atom_id res chain seq x y z
N MET A 1 -16.29 -11.29 -8.26
CA MET A 1 -15.67 -9.96 -8.49
C MET A 1 -16.75 -8.99 -8.92
N ALA A 2 -16.72 -7.74 -8.46
CA ALA A 2 -17.56 -6.67 -8.98
C ALA A 2 -16.66 -5.56 -9.57
N LEU A 3 -17.11 -4.88 -10.61
CA LEU A 3 -16.45 -3.67 -11.10
C LEU A 3 -17.09 -2.47 -10.40
N VAL A 4 -16.25 -1.65 -9.77
CA VAL A 4 -16.68 -0.40 -9.13
C VAL A 4 -16.35 0.74 -10.07
N GLU A 5 -17.40 1.42 -10.52
CA GLU A 5 -17.28 2.58 -11.40
C GLU A 5 -17.05 3.85 -10.58
N THR A 6 -16.26 4.77 -11.10
CA THR A 6 -16.05 6.09 -10.51
C THR A 6 -15.99 7.10 -11.65
N PRO A 7 -16.77 8.21 -11.61
CA PRO A 7 -16.78 9.18 -12.70
C PRO A 7 -15.37 9.65 -13.06
N GLY A 8 -15.04 9.59 -14.35
CA GLY A 8 -13.73 10.01 -14.86
C GLY A 8 -12.55 9.07 -14.53
N LYS A 9 -12.80 7.86 -14.01
CA LYS A 9 -11.76 6.85 -13.75
C LYS A 9 -12.13 5.50 -14.39
N GLU A 10 -11.11 4.72 -14.70
CA GLU A 10 -11.32 3.34 -15.14
C GLU A 10 -12.02 2.51 -14.05
N PRO A 11 -12.95 1.61 -14.42
CA PRO A 11 -13.59 0.70 -13.48
C PRO A 11 -12.56 -0.14 -12.73
N ARG A 12 -12.69 -0.20 -11.40
CA ARG A 12 -11.74 -0.93 -10.55
C ARG A 12 -12.31 -2.30 -10.17
N PRO A 13 -11.56 -3.40 -10.35
CA PRO A 13 -11.99 -4.70 -9.86
C PRO A 13 -11.98 -4.72 -8.33
N CYS A 14 -13.14 -4.98 -7.74
CA CYS A 14 -13.33 -5.16 -6.31
C CYS A 14 -13.61 -6.63 -6.01
N LEU A 15 -12.73 -7.23 -5.20
CA LEU A 15 -12.84 -8.61 -4.76
C LEU A 15 -13.49 -8.67 -3.38
N GLU A 16 -14.54 -9.49 -3.28
CA GLU A 16 -15.30 -9.63 -2.04
C GLU A 16 -14.73 -10.77 -1.20
N TYR A 17 -13.97 -10.41 -0.17
CA TYR A 17 -13.31 -11.36 0.74
C TYR A 17 -13.97 -11.44 2.12
N ARG A 18 -15.20 -10.95 2.33
CA ARG A 18 -15.89 -10.98 3.65
C ARG A 18 -15.76 -12.32 4.39
N ASN A 19 -16.03 -13.45 3.72
CA ASN A 19 -15.96 -14.77 4.35
C ASN A 19 -14.51 -15.17 4.67
N LEU A 20 -13.58 -14.95 3.74
CA LEU A 20 -12.17 -15.19 3.96
C LEU A 20 -11.62 -14.36 5.13
N LYS A 21 -12.03 -13.08 5.24
CA LYS A 21 -11.64 -12.19 6.35
C LYS A 21 -12.08 -12.70 7.72
N LYS A 22 -13.22 -13.40 7.81
CA LYS A 22 -13.71 -13.97 9.09
C LYS A 22 -12.82 -15.09 9.61
N ILE A 23 -12.36 -15.97 8.71
CA ILE A 23 -11.55 -17.13 9.07
C ILE A 23 -10.04 -16.84 9.08
N THR A 24 -9.62 -15.75 8.46
CA THR A 24 -8.20 -15.37 8.40
C THR A 24 -7.74 -14.83 9.75
N LYS A 25 -6.70 -15.45 10.32
CA LYS A 25 -6.00 -14.94 11.50
C LYS A 25 -5.43 -13.55 11.20
N THR A 26 -5.75 -12.58 12.05
CA THR A 26 -5.20 -11.22 11.94
C THR A 26 -3.71 -11.27 12.23
N LYS A 27 -2.91 -10.70 11.33
CA LYS A 27 -1.52 -10.38 11.60
C LYS A 27 -1.47 -8.93 12.07
N PHE A 28 -0.90 -8.69 13.24
CA PHE A 28 -0.71 -7.34 13.74
C PHE A 28 0.64 -6.83 13.27
N TYR A 29 0.60 -5.72 12.56
CA TYR A 29 1.74 -4.82 12.36
C TYR A 29 1.23 -3.43 12.75
N PRO A 30 2.03 -2.58 13.44
CA PRO A 30 1.59 -1.24 13.76
C PRO A 30 1.26 -0.51 12.46
N LEU A 31 -0.02 -0.17 12.28
CA LEU A 31 -0.40 0.74 11.22
C LEU A 31 0.08 2.14 11.64
N PRO A 32 0.70 2.90 10.75
CA PRO A 32 1.20 4.23 11.08
C PRO A 32 0.04 5.10 11.58
N ASN A 33 0.20 5.73 12.74
CA ASN A 33 -0.76 6.72 13.23
C ASN A 33 -0.65 7.97 12.35
N ILE A 34 -1.78 8.41 11.78
CA ILE A 34 -1.83 9.58 10.91
C ILE A 34 -1.33 10.86 11.60
N GLU A 35 -1.65 11.03 12.88
CA GLU A 35 -1.26 12.21 13.67
C GLU A 35 0.25 12.27 13.87
N GLU A 36 0.85 11.15 14.28
CA GLU A 36 2.31 11.00 14.43
C GLU A 36 3.05 11.28 13.11
N ARG A 37 2.47 10.86 11.99
CA ARG A 37 3.06 11.10 10.66
C ARG A 37 2.99 12.59 10.32
N ILE A 38 1.86 13.25 10.55
CA ILE A 38 1.71 14.70 10.35
C ILE A 38 2.71 15.46 11.21
N GLU A 39 2.89 15.06 12.48
CA GLU A 39 3.91 15.65 13.35
C GLU A 39 5.33 15.45 12.80
N THR A 40 5.64 14.26 12.28
CA THR A 40 6.95 13.96 11.67
C THR A 40 7.26 14.89 10.50
N VAL A 41 6.28 15.13 9.62
CA VAL A 41 6.45 16.06 8.47
C VAL A 41 6.24 17.53 8.82
N SER A 42 5.75 17.87 10.00
CA SER A 42 5.39 19.26 10.37
C SER A 42 6.56 20.25 10.34
N SER A 43 7.78 19.76 10.59
CA SER A 43 9.01 20.56 10.55
C SER A 43 9.61 20.68 9.15
N ALA A 44 9.05 19.98 8.16
CA ALA A 44 9.55 19.97 6.80
C ALA A 44 9.18 21.26 6.06
N LYS A 45 10.10 21.75 5.24
CA LYS A 45 9.85 22.89 4.33
C LYS A 45 9.40 22.43 2.96
N TYR A 46 9.79 21.22 2.57
CA TYR A 46 9.45 20.59 1.30
C TYR A 46 8.87 19.21 1.56
N ILE A 47 7.71 18.95 0.98
CA ILE A 47 7.01 17.66 1.06
C ILE A 47 6.58 17.29 -0.36
N THR A 48 6.91 16.07 -0.76
CA THR A 48 6.44 15.47 -2.01
C THR A 48 5.71 14.18 -1.68
N ILE A 49 4.50 14.01 -2.20
CA ILE A 49 3.72 12.78 -2.08
C ILE A 49 3.94 11.95 -3.34
N LEU A 50 4.41 10.73 -3.17
CA LEU A 50 4.59 9.73 -4.22
C LEU A 50 3.43 8.74 -4.17
N ASP A 51 2.64 8.68 -5.23
CA ASP A 51 1.58 7.69 -5.40
C ASP A 51 2.20 6.34 -5.82
N LEU A 52 1.93 5.29 -5.05
CA LEU A 52 2.33 3.94 -5.41
C LEU A 52 1.30 3.36 -6.38
N SER A 53 1.59 3.46 -7.67
CA SER A 53 0.76 2.91 -8.73
C SER A 53 0.38 1.45 -8.45
N LYS A 54 -0.90 1.22 -8.13
CA LYS A 54 -1.44 -0.09 -7.74
C LYS A 54 -0.64 -0.74 -6.58
N GLY A 55 -0.28 0.02 -5.54
CA GLY A 55 0.64 -0.38 -4.46
C GLY A 55 0.51 -1.82 -3.97
N TYR A 56 -0.66 -2.27 -3.51
CA TYR A 56 -0.83 -3.66 -3.04
C TYR A 56 -0.51 -4.70 -4.12
N TRP A 57 -0.85 -4.44 -5.38
CA TRP A 57 -0.60 -5.35 -6.50
C TRP A 57 0.88 -5.49 -6.85
N GLN A 58 1.76 -4.70 -6.25
CA GLN A 58 3.21 -4.89 -6.39
C GLN A 58 3.71 -6.01 -5.46
N ILE A 59 3.00 -6.32 -4.37
CA ILE A 59 3.45 -7.29 -3.37
C ILE A 59 3.14 -8.73 -3.82
N PRO A 60 4.15 -9.60 -3.96
CA PRO A 60 3.94 -11.01 -4.27
C PRO A 60 3.32 -11.75 -3.08
N MET A 61 2.34 -12.61 -3.37
CA MET A 61 1.72 -13.45 -2.35
C MET A 61 2.41 -14.80 -2.23
N SER A 62 2.41 -15.37 -1.02
CA SER A 62 2.81 -16.76 -0.82
C SER A 62 1.83 -17.71 -1.48
N LYS A 63 2.26 -18.92 -1.88
CA LYS A 63 1.38 -19.91 -2.53
C LYS A 63 0.08 -20.16 -1.76
N ASN A 64 0.16 -20.32 -0.44
CA ASN A 64 -1.01 -20.47 0.42
C ASN A 64 -1.97 -19.26 0.37
N ALA A 65 -1.43 -18.03 0.35
CA ALA A 65 -2.27 -16.83 0.23
C ALA A 65 -2.89 -16.72 -1.17
N GLN A 66 -2.18 -17.12 -2.23
CA GLN A 66 -2.71 -17.18 -3.59
C GLN A 66 -3.91 -18.14 -3.66
N GLU A 67 -3.76 -19.37 -3.17
CA GLU A 67 -4.83 -20.38 -3.17
C GLU A 67 -6.07 -19.92 -2.40
N LEU A 68 -5.89 -19.34 -1.20
CA LEU A 68 -6.99 -18.85 -0.38
C LEU A 68 -7.68 -17.60 -0.95
N SER A 69 -6.99 -16.84 -1.79
CA SER A 69 -7.50 -15.60 -2.39
C SER A 69 -8.10 -15.80 -3.78
N ALA A 70 -8.27 -17.05 -4.22
CA ALA A 70 -8.96 -17.38 -5.45
C ALA A 70 -10.35 -16.71 -5.50
N PHE A 71 -10.74 -16.23 -6.69
CA PHE A 71 -12.00 -15.55 -6.89
C PHE A 71 -12.66 -15.97 -8.20
N VAL A 72 -13.98 -15.79 -8.25
CA VAL A 72 -14.80 -16.11 -9.43
C VAL A 72 -15.24 -14.82 -10.14
N TYR A 73 -15.11 -14.85 -11.47
CA TYR A 73 -15.73 -13.90 -12.39
C TYR A 73 -16.31 -14.66 -13.60
N PHE A 74 -15.68 -14.61 -14.79
CA PHE A 74 -15.99 -15.49 -15.93
C PHE A 74 -15.30 -16.86 -15.87
N GLY A 75 -14.65 -17.15 -14.74
CA GLY A 75 -13.87 -18.32 -14.46
C GLY A 75 -13.28 -18.22 -13.05
N THR A 76 -12.51 -19.23 -12.65
CA THR A 76 -11.77 -19.22 -11.39
C THR A 76 -10.38 -18.66 -11.64
N TYR A 77 -10.02 -17.59 -10.93
CA TYR A 77 -8.74 -16.93 -11.04
C TYR A 77 -8.01 -16.96 -9.70
N ILE A 78 -6.69 -17.12 -9.76
CA ILE A 78 -5.80 -17.11 -8.60
C ILE A 78 -4.89 -15.87 -8.73
N PRO A 79 -4.98 -14.89 -7.81
CA PRO A 79 -4.10 -13.74 -7.88
C PRO A 79 -2.68 -14.13 -7.48
N LEU A 80 -1.67 -13.70 -8.25
CA LEU A 80 -0.25 -13.90 -7.93
C LEU A 80 0.30 -12.80 -6.99
N ARG A 81 -0.36 -11.65 -7.01
CA ARG A 81 -0.02 -10.44 -6.26
C ARG A 81 -1.19 -10.03 -5.38
N MET A 82 -0.92 -9.26 -4.33
CA MET A 82 -1.89 -8.98 -3.28
C MET A 82 -3.06 -8.11 -3.78
N PRO A 83 -4.29 -8.64 -3.88
CA PRO A 83 -5.44 -7.84 -4.26
C PRO A 83 -5.95 -7.01 -3.08
N PHE A 84 -6.69 -5.95 -3.40
CA PHE A 84 -7.45 -5.20 -2.41
C PHE A 84 -8.49 -6.08 -1.71
N GLY A 85 -8.78 -5.75 -0.44
CA GLY A 85 -9.87 -6.36 0.33
C GLY A 85 -9.46 -7.56 1.19
N LEU A 86 -8.22 -8.05 1.08
CA LEU A 86 -7.67 -9.04 2.01
C LEU A 86 -7.49 -8.44 3.41
N LYS A 87 -7.76 -9.25 4.45
CA LYS A 87 -7.70 -8.80 5.84
C LYS A 87 -6.34 -8.22 6.24
N ASN A 88 -5.28 -8.90 5.81
CA ASN A 88 -3.92 -8.61 6.24
C ASN A 88 -3.13 -7.73 5.24
N ALA A 89 -3.78 -7.30 4.15
CA ALA A 89 -3.13 -6.47 3.13
C ALA A 89 -2.49 -5.18 3.68
N PRO A 90 -3.20 -4.34 4.46
CA PRO A 90 -2.60 -3.11 4.98
C PRO A 90 -1.43 -3.39 5.93
N TYR A 91 -1.53 -4.42 6.78
CA TYR A 91 -0.47 -4.76 7.73
C TYR A 91 0.82 -5.24 7.04
N GLU A 92 0.71 -6.12 6.05
CA GLU A 92 1.89 -6.58 5.30
C GLU A 92 2.47 -5.47 4.43
N PHE A 93 1.63 -4.61 3.86
CA PHE A 93 2.07 -3.44 3.10
C PHE A 93 2.84 -2.46 3.98
N SER A 94 2.30 -2.09 5.15
CA SER A 94 3.01 -1.25 6.12
C SER A 94 4.33 -1.89 6.60
N ARG A 95 4.35 -3.21 6.83
CA ARG A 95 5.58 -3.92 7.21
C ARG A 95 6.65 -3.83 6.13
N ILE A 96 6.27 -3.97 4.87
CA ILE A 96 7.19 -3.90 3.74
C ILE A 96 7.70 -2.47 3.55
N LEU A 97 6.80 -1.46 3.58
CA LEU A 97 7.21 -0.06 3.47
C LEU A 97 8.16 0.34 4.61
N ALA A 98 7.91 -0.08 5.85
CA ALA A 98 8.82 0.20 6.96
C ALA A 98 10.22 -0.43 6.82
N GLN A 99 10.39 -1.43 5.94
CA GLN A 99 11.69 -2.03 5.64
C GLN A 99 12.42 -1.35 4.47
N LEU A 100 11.68 -0.58 3.66
CA LEU A 100 12.19 0.06 2.44
C LEU A 100 12.42 1.57 2.61
N LEU A 101 11.66 2.20 3.50
CA LEU A 101 11.68 3.64 3.72
C LEU A 101 12.78 4.03 4.69
N GLU A 102 13.45 5.14 4.36
CA GLU A 102 14.46 5.80 5.19
C GLU A 102 13.81 6.89 6.06
N ASP A 103 14.56 7.43 7.02
CA ASP A 103 14.09 8.43 7.99
C ASP A 103 13.52 9.72 7.35
N PHE A 104 13.84 10.00 6.09
CA PHE A 104 13.32 11.14 5.31
C PHE A 104 12.04 10.83 4.51
N SER A 105 11.43 9.67 4.77
CA SER A 105 10.21 9.22 4.11
C SER A 105 9.29 8.52 5.08
N VAL A 106 7.99 8.78 4.95
CA VAL A 106 6.98 8.12 5.78
C VAL A 106 5.85 7.55 4.93
N PRO A 107 5.35 6.34 5.26
CA PRO A 107 4.19 5.79 4.58
C PRO A 107 2.92 6.54 5.00
N TYR A 108 2.07 6.84 4.03
CA TYR A 108 0.76 7.47 4.23
C TYR A 108 -0.29 6.72 3.43
N LEU A 109 -0.99 5.78 4.07
CA LEU A 109 -1.94 4.87 3.39
C LEU A 109 -1.29 4.15 2.20
N ASP A 110 -1.74 4.46 0.97
CA ASP A 110 -1.24 3.89 -0.28
C ASP A 110 -0.16 4.79 -0.94
N ASP A 111 0.25 5.88 -0.29
CA ASP A 111 1.25 6.84 -0.74
C ASP A 111 2.51 6.84 0.15
N ILE A 112 3.59 7.44 -0.35
CA ILE A 112 4.80 7.74 0.42
C ILE A 112 5.00 9.26 0.45
N ALA A 113 5.13 9.84 1.65
CA ALA A 113 5.52 11.23 1.81
C ALA A 113 7.04 11.32 2.00
N VAL A 114 7.73 12.00 1.09
CA VAL A 114 9.15 12.35 1.20
C VAL A 114 9.25 13.78 1.69
N PHE A 115 10.14 14.07 2.64
CA PHE A 115 10.21 15.39 3.26
C PHE A 115 11.64 15.84 3.58
N SER A 116 11.85 17.16 3.57
CA SER A 116 13.16 17.79 3.84
C SER A 116 13.01 19.25 4.27
N VAL A 117 14.05 19.80 4.88
CA VAL A 117 14.12 21.24 5.23
C VAL A 117 14.81 22.06 4.12
N MET A 118 15.83 21.49 3.47
CA MET A 118 16.55 22.16 2.38
C MET A 118 16.15 21.61 1.01
N PHE A 119 16.07 22.48 0.01
CA PHE A 119 15.65 22.09 -1.35
C PHE A 119 16.66 21.12 -2.00
N GLN A 120 17.97 21.40 -1.91
CA GLN A 120 18.98 20.52 -2.50
C GLN A 120 18.98 19.11 -1.87
N GLU A 121 18.69 19.02 -0.57
CA GLU A 121 18.53 17.74 0.13
C GLU A 121 17.27 17.01 -0.36
N HIS A 122 16.16 17.74 -0.54
CA HIS A 122 14.91 17.18 -1.04
C HIS A 122 15.06 16.50 -2.39
N ILE A 123 15.80 17.13 -3.32
CA ILE A 123 16.08 16.52 -4.63
C ILE A 123 16.85 15.20 -4.47
N LYS A 124 17.84 15.14 -3.57
CA LYS A 124 18.57 13.88 -3.29
C LYS A 124 17.66 12.80 -2.69
N HIS A 125 16.76 13.18 -1.78
CA HIS A 125 15.80 12.25 -1.19
C HIS A 125 14.83 11.69 -2.24
N LEU A 126 14.40 12.51 -3.20
CA LEU A 126 13.58 12.07 -4.32
C LEU A 126 14.34 11.15 -5.28
N GLU A 127 15.60 11.46 -5.59
CA GLU A 127 16.45 10.61 -6.41
C GLU A 127 16.72 9.24 -5.78
N TYR A 128 16.85 9.20 -4.44
CA TYR A 128 16.96 7.94 -3.69
C TYR A 128 15.68 7.10 -3.82
N ASN A 129 14.52 7.70 -3.53
CA ASN A 129 13.22 7.02 -3.58
C ASN A 129 12.82 6.55 -4.99
N ARG A 130 13.41 7.12 -6.06
CA ARG A 130 13.18 6.65 -7.44
C ARG A 130 13.73 5.23 -7.70
N ARG A 131 14.61 4.72 -6.83
CA ARG A 131 15.24 3.40 -6.95
C ARG A 131 14.49 2.29 -6.20
N VAL A 132 13.54 2.68 -5.35
CA VAL A 132 12.70 1.80 -4.52
C VAL A 132 11.44 1.46 -5.30
#